data_AF-B2IHK7-F1
#
_entry.id   AF-B2IHK7-F1
#
_cell.length_a   1.000
_cell.length_b   1.000
_cell.length_c   1.000
_cell.angle_alpha   90.00
_cell.angle_beta   90.00
_cell.angle_gamma   90.00
#
_symmetry.space_group_name_H-M   'P 1'
#
loop_
_entity.id
_entity.type
_entity.pdbx_description
1 polymer ?
#
loop_
_entity_poly.entity_id
_entity_poly.type
_entity_poly.pdbx_seq_one_letter_code
_entity_poly.pdbx_strand_id
1 'polypeptide(L)'
;MRFFAFRLSGGLSPWAIAMGLASMSLTLVGAFSPVRAANYEFLAAPDIALNRVYRLDRASGEVGACQYGLSEGEGAVGVTLCYPPGQGAGSQASSEYSLIASHHEKEGGVFRVDLRTGMMSICYVLNEVVVCTAQAK
;
A
#
# COMPACT_ATOMS: atom_id res chain seq x y z
N MET A 1 82.49 -3.75 -0.73
CA MET A 1 82.61 -4.96 0.13
C MET A 1 82.25 -4.58 1.56
N ARG A 2 81.06 -5.02 2.04
CA ARG A 2 80.75 -5.25 3.45
C ARG A 2 79.40 -5.96 3.50
N PHE A 3 79.45 -7.27 3.70
CA PHE A 3 78.31 -8.09 4.05
C PHE A 3 77.86 -7.72 5.46
N PHE A 4 76.56 -7.44 5.63
CA PHE A 4 75.92 -7.51 6.94
C PHE A 4 74.69 -8.41 6.81
N ALA A 5 74.81 -9.61 7.35
CA ALA A 5 73.71 -10.53 7.56
C ALA A 5 72.86 -10.01 8.72
N PHE A 6 71.57 -9.78 8.48
CA PHE A 6 70.61 -9.53 9.55
C PHE A 6 69.80 -10.81 9.79
N ARG A 7 69.87 -11.25 11.05
CA ARG A 7 69.33 -12.47 11.62
C ARG A 7 67.81 -12.31 11.80
N LEU A 8 67.01 -13.11 11.11
CA LEU A 8 65.56 -13.22 11.37
C LEU A 8 65.36 -14.06 12.63
N SER A 9 64.96 -13.40 13.71
CA SER A 9 64.57 -14.05 14.96
C SER A 9 63.27 -13.45 15.48
N GLY A 10 62.23 -14.29 15.54
CA GLY A 10 61.25 -14.26 16.64
C GLY A 10 59.89 -13.64 16.35
N GLY A 11 58.88 -14.51 16.25
CA GLY A 11 57.65 -14.39 17.03
C GLY A 11 56.50 -13.57 16.45
N LEU A 12 55.73 -14.15 15.54
CA LEU A 12 54.36 -13.70 15.28
C LEU A 12 53.50 -13.98 16.52
N SER A 13 53.03 -12.92 17.18
CA SER A 13 52.15 -13.02 18.33
C SER A 13 50.83 -13.73 17.95
N PRO A 14 50.30 -14.64 18.77
CA PRO A 14 49.08 -15.39 18.47
C PRO A 14 47.81 -14.51 18.45
N TRP A 15 47.91 -13.24 18.82
CA TRP A 15 46.78 -12.30 18.83
C TRP A 15 46.48 -11.70 17.45
N ALA A 16 47.40 -11.79 16.49
CA ALA A 16 47.19 -11.26 15.13
C ALA A 16 46.31 -12.15 14.23
N ILE A 17 46.08 -13.42 14.62
CA ILE A 17 45.26 -14.37 13.83
C ILE A 17 43.78 -14.30 14.25
N ALA A 18 43.46 -13.79 15.44
CA ALA A 18 42.09 -13.73 15.96
C ALA A 18 41.26 -12.54 15.43
N MET A 19 41.88 -11.55 14.78
CA MET A 19 41.19 -10.35 14.26
C MET A 19 40.94 -10.38 12.74
N GLY A 20 41.16 -11.50 12.06
CA GLY A 20 40.99 -11.63 10.60
C GLY A 20 39.71 -12.33 10.13
N LEU A 21 38.92 -12.94 11.03
CA LEU A 21 37.80 -13.82 10.68
C LEU A 21 36.42 -13.30 11.14
N ALA A 22 36.33 -12.07 11.65
CA ALA A 22 35.10 -11.50 12.20
C ALA A 22 34.40 -10.49 11.26
N SER A 23 34.69 -10.50 9.95
CA SER A 23 34.24 -9.44 9.03
C SER A 23 33.56 -9.95 7.75
N MET A 24 33.04 -11.17 7.72
CA MET A 24 32.48 -11.74 6.48
C MET A 24 31.28 -12.68 6.71
N SER A 25 30.26 -12.24 7.44
CA SER A 25 29.03 -13.03 7.62
C SER A 25 27.74 -12.21 7.85
N LEU A 26 27.67 -10.93 7.49
CA LEU A 26 26.47 -10.11 7.75
C LEU A 26 26.04 -9.22 6.57
N THR A 27 25.91 -9.80 5.38
CA THR A 27 25.37 -9.09 4.19
C THR A 27 24.39 -9.97 3.41
N LEU A 28 23.44 -10.61 4.11
CA LEU A 28 22.35 -11.37 3.50
C LEU A 28 21.01 -11.17 4.25
N VAL A 29 20.80 -9.98 4.83
CA VAL A 29 19.43 -9.55 5.14
C VAL A 29 18.80 -9.15 3.81
N GLY A 30 18.30 -10.18 3.10
CA GLY A 30 17.59 -10.02 1.85
C GLY A 30 16.46 -9.02 2.02
N ALA A 31 16.26 -8.22 0.97
CA ALA A 31 15.13 -7.33 0.78
C ALA A 31 13.82 -8.13 0.73
N PHE A 32 13.38 -8.65 1.88
CA PHE A 32 12.01 -9.08 2.08
C PHE A 32 11.16 -7.82 2.12
N SER A 33 10.73 -7.37 0.94
CA SER A 33 9.54 -6.52 0.88
C SER A 33 8.40 -7.38 1.42
N PRO A 34 7.79 -7.04 2.56
CA PRO A 34 6.63 -7.79 3.01
C PRO A 34 5.58 -7.67 1.92
N VAL A 35 5.27 -8.79 1.25
CA VAL A 35 4.01 -8.92 0.54
C VAL A 35 2.95 -8.79 1.64
N ARG A 36 2.41 -7.58 1.80
CA ARG A 36 1.19 -7.40 2.58
C ARG A 36 0.12 -8.10 1.78
N ALA A 37 -0.41 -9.19 2.33
CA ALA A 37 -1.65 -9.77 1.83
C ALA A 37 -2.71 -8.68 1.92
N ALA A 38 -2.99 -8.04 0.79
CA ALA A 38 -3.89 -6.92 0.75
C ALA A 38 -5.31 -7.45 0.95
N ASN A 39 -5.95 -7.01 2.03
CA ASN A 39 -7.30 -7.42 2.38
C ASN A 39 -8.25 -6.35 1.88
N TYR A 40 -8.82 -6.58 0.70
CA TYR A 40 -9.73 -5.62 0.07
C TYR A 40 -11.18 -5.98 0.34
N GLU A 41 -11.98 -4.95 0.58
CA GLU A 41 -13.43 -5.01 0.54
C GLU A 41 -13.93 -4.27 -0.70
N PHE A 42 -15.00 -4.78 -1.30
CA PHE A 42 -15.59 -4.21 -2.49
C PHE A 42 -17.08 -3.96 -2.26
N LEU A 43 -17.55 -2.79 -2.69
CA LEU A 43 -18.97 -2.44 -2.62
C LEU A 43 -19.38 -1.74 -3.92
N ALA A 44 -20.45 -2.21 -4.55
CA ALA A 44 -21.03 -1.54 -5.71
C ALA A 44 -21.58 -0.16 -5.30
N ALA A 45 -21.50 0.82 -6.20
CA ALA A 45 -22.18 2.10 -6.00
C ALA A 45 -23.70 1.87 -5.85
N PRO A 46 -24.38 2.58 -4.93
CA PRO A 46 -25.84 2.47 -4.76
C PRO A 46 -26.62 2.93 -5.99
N ASP A 47 -26.09 3.94 -6.70
CA ASP A 47 -26.70 4.44 -7.93
C ASP A 47 -26.63 3.40 -9.05
N ILE A 48 -27.80 2.88 -9.43
CA ILE A 48 -27.96 1.84 -10.45
C ILE A 48 -27.61 2.31 -11.87
N ALA A 49 -27.53 3.62 -12.10
CA ALA A 49 -27.06 4.18 -13.36
C ALA A 49 -25.52 4.22 -13.44
N LEU A 50 -24.81 3.98 -12.34
CA LEU A 50 -23.35 3.94 -12.28
C LEU A 50 -22.84 2.50 -12.28
N ASN A 51 -22.12 2.10 -13.33
CA ASN A 51 -21.38 0.85 -13.34
C ASN A 51 -20.04 1.00 -12.58
N ARG A 52 -20.13 1.23 -11.26
CA ARG A 52 -18.99 1.58 -10.41
C ARG A 52 -18.92 0.68 -9.18
N VAL A 53 -17.71 0.28 -8.83
CA VAL A 53 -17.38 -0.46 -7.61
C VAL A 53 -16.31 0.28 -6.83
N TYR A 54 -16.54 0.49 -5.54
CA TYR A 54 -15.56 1.02 -4.60
C TYR A 54 -14.71 -0.12 -4.03
N ARG A 55 -13.43 0.16 -3.83
CA ARG A 55 -12.46 -0.71 -3.16
C ARG A 55 -11.99 -0.03 -1.89
N LEU A 56 -12.06 -0.74 -0.77
CA LEU A 56 -11.43 -0.36 0.49
C LEU A 56 -10.23 -1.28 0.75
N ASP A 57 -9.07 -0.71 1.04
CA ASP A 57 -7.97 -1.44 1.68
C ASP A 57 -8.23 -1.51 3.19
N ARG A 58 -8.63 -2.67 3.68
CA ARG A 58 -8.97 -2.84 5.11
C ARG A 58 -7.75 -2.67 6.02
N ALA A 59 -6.53 -2.78 5.49
CA ALA A 59 -5.30 -2.64 6.27
C ALA A 59 -4.86 -1.18 6.46
N SER A 60 -5.39 -0.25 5.65
CA SER A 60 -5.03 1.18 5.69
C SER A 60 -6.23 2.12 5.79
N GLY A 61 -7.46 1.66 5.50
CA GLY A 61 -8.64 2.50 5.39
C GLY A 61 -8.71 3.31 4.09
N GLU A 62 -7.78 3.12 3.15
CA GLU A 62 -7.76 3.82 1.87
C GLU A 62 -8.90 3.35 0.95
N VAL A 63 -9.57 4.30 0.28
CA VAL A 63 -10.69 4.04 -0.64
C VAL A 63 -10.32 4.46 -2.06
N GLY A 64 -10.52 3.55 -3.00
CA GLY A 64 -10.48 3.79 -4.44
C GLY A 64 -11.79 3.35 -5.11
N ALA A 65 -11.91 3.57 -6.41
CA ALA A 65 -13.07 3.11 -7.17
C ALA A 65 -12.66 2.71 -8.59
N CYS A 66 -13.37 1.75 -9.19
CA CYS A 66 -13.24 1.44 -10.60
C CYS A 66 -14.63 1.44 -11.26
N GLN A 67 -14.66 1.74 -12.55
CA GLN A 67 -15.86 1.84 -13.34
C GLN A 67 -15.64 1.24 -14.72
N TYR A 68 -16.67 0.61 -15.27
CA TYR A 68 -16.69 0.23 -16.67
C TYR A 68 -16.95 1.46 -17.57
N GLY A 69 -16.11 1.63 -18.58
CA GLY A 69 -16.28 2.59 -19.66
C GLY A 69 -16.34 1.89 -21.01
N LEU A 70 -17.02 2.49 -22.00
CA LEU A 70 -16.98 2.02 -23.37
C LEU A 70 -15.78 2.66 -24.08
N SER A 71 -15.00 1.85 -24.79
CA SER A 71 -14.03 2.38 -25.75
C SER A 71 -14.78 2.80 -27.02
N GLU A 72 -14.32 3.86 -27.69
CA GLU A 72 -14.93 4.31 -28.94
C GLU A 72 -14.63 3.31 -30.08
N GLY A 73 -15.63 3.04 -30.94
CA GLY A 73 -15.52 2.20 -32.13
C GLY A 73 -16.52 1.02 -32.19
N GLU A 74 -16.96 0.65 -33.39
CA GLU A 74 -17.78 -0.56 -33.59
C GLU A 74 -16.99 -1.82 -33.20
N GLY A 75 -17.58 -2.68 -32.36
CA GLY A 75 -16.94 -3.92 -31.90
C GLY A 75 -15.90 -3.73 -30.79
N ALA A 76 -15.78 -2.53 -30.20
CA ALA A 76 -14.81 -2.26 -29.15
C ALA A 76 -15.17 -2.98 -27.82
N VAL A 77 -14.16 -3.62 -27.21
CA VAL A 77 -14.24 -4.15 -25.84
C VAL A 77 -14.12 -2.96 -24.88
N GLY A 78 -15.02 -2.85 -23.91
CA GLY A 78 -14.96 -1.78 -22.92
C GLY A 78 -13.73 -1.85 -22.01
N VAL A 79 -13.49 -0.77 -21.26
CA VAL A 79 -12.31 -0.59 -20.39
C VAL A 79 -12.71 -0.50 -18.93
N THR A 80 -11.82 -0.94 -18.05
CA THR A 80 -11.94 -0.70 -16.59
C THR A 80 -11.14 0.54 -16.23
N LEU A 81 -11.84 1.61 -15.89
CA LEU A 81 -11.27 2.89 -15.46
C LEU A 81 -11.19 2.90 -13.93
N CYS A 82 -9.99 2.99 -13.37
CA CYS A 82 -9.80 3.05 -11.91
C CYS A 82 -9.34 4.44 -11.47
N TYR A 83 -10.02 4.98 -10.49
CA TYR A 83 -9.79 6.29 -9.90
C TYR A 83 -8.95 6.13 -8.62
N PRO A 84 -7.79 6.82 -8.53
CA PRO A 84 -6.94 6.75 -7.35
C PRO A 84 -7.57 7.47 -6.15
N PRO A 85 -7.10 7.17 -4.93
CA PRO A 85 -7.46 7.93 -3.73
C PRO A 85 -6.99 9.38 -3.85
N GLY A 86 -7.90 10.31 -3.56
CA GLY A 86 -7.67 11.75 -3.45
C GLY A 86 -7.88 12.25 -2.02
N GLN A 87 -8.40 13.48 -1.89
CA GLN A 87 -8.58 14.13 -0.60
C GLN A 87 -9.47 13.29 0.35
N GLY A 88 -8.96 12.97 1.53
CA GLY A 88 -9.68 12.20 2.56
C GLY A 88 -9.81 10.69 2.29
N ALA A 89 -9.56 10.25 1.05
CA ALA A 89 -9.67 8.85 0.65
C ALA A 89 -8.38 8.04 0.83
N GLY A 90 -7.25 8.70 1.10
CA GLY A 90 -5.98 8.04 1.43
C GLY A 90 -6.02 7.24 2.74
N SER A 91 -4.86 6.68 3.10
CA SER A 91 -4.66 5.94 4.36
C SER A 91 -5.14 6.73 5.58
N GLN A 92 -5.74 6.02 6.52
CA GLN A 92 -6.28 6.54 7.78
C GLN A 92 -5.44 6.07 8.97
N ALA A 93 -5.84 6.47 10.18
CA ALA A 93 -5.33 5.87 11.40
C ALA A 93 -5.58 4.35 11.40
N SER A 94 -4.79 3.59 12.15
CA SER A 94 -4.98 2.14 12.26
C SER A 94 -6.32 1.82 12.94
N SER A 95 -7.29 1.32 12.18
CA SER A 95 -8.59 0.85 12.69
C SER A 95 -9.14 -0.30 11.86
N GLU A 96 -10.37 -0.74 12.16
CA GLU A 96 -11.13 -1.68 11.34
C GLU A 96 -12.12 -0.89 10.48
N TYR A 97 -11.97 -0.98 9.16
CA TYR A 97 -12.80 -0.25 8.21
C TYR A 97 -13.70 -1.20 7.40
N SER A 98 -14.87 -0.69 7.00
CA SER A 98 -15.80 -1.33 6.05
C SER A 98 -16.50 -0.27 5.20
N LEU A 99 -17.13 -0.69 4.10
CA LEU A 99 -17.95 0.14 3.22
C LEU A 99 -19.43 -0.15 3.44
N ILE A 100 -20.24 0.91 3.49
CA ILE A 100 -21.70 0.82 3.62
C ILE A 100 -22.37 1.70 2.56
N ALA A 101 -23.43 1.21 1.93
CA ALA A 101 -24.28 1.96 1.04
C ALA A 101 -25.45 2.59 1.82
N SER A 102 -25.84 3.82 1.52
CA SER A 102 -27.02 4.48 2.10
C SER A 102 -28.36 3.95 1.57
N HIS A 103 -28.35 3.08 0.56
CA HIS A 103 -29.52 2.63 -0.20
C HIS A 103 -30.28 3.75 -0.92
N HIS A 104 -29.68 4.94 -1.08
CA HIS A 104 -30.27 6.01 -1.85
C HIS A 104 -29.96 5.83 -3.35
N GLU A 105 -30.98 5.58 -4.18
CA GLU A 105 -30.83 5.19 -5.59
C GLU A 105 -30.10 6.19 -6.50
N LYS A 106 -29.96 7.44 -6.06
CA LYS A 106 -29.26 8.51 -6.80
C LYS A 106 -27.93 8.93 -6.16
N GLU A 107 -27.48 8.20 -5.15
CA GLU A 107 -26.22 8.49 -4.47
C GLU A 107 -25.11 7.65 -5.08
N GLY A 108 -24.17 8.31 -5.76
CA GLY A 108 -23.06 7.63 -6.40
C GLY A 108 -21.90 7.25 -5.46
N GLY A 109 -21.98 7.62 -4.18
CA GLY A 109 -20.94 7.41 -3.16
C GLY A 109 -21.22 6.24 -2.23
N VAL A 110 -20.22 5.89 -1.42
CA VAL A 110 -20.33 4.89 -0.33
C VAL A 110 -19.76 5.47 0.95
N PHE A 111 -20.27 5.05 2.09
CA PHE A 111 -19.72 5.41 3.39
C PHE A 111 -18.55 4.50 3.73
N ARG A 112 -17.38 5.08 4.00
CA ARG A 112 -16.33 4.41 4.77
C ARG A 112 -16.68 4.54 6.25
N VAL A 113 -16.76 3.42 6.95
CA VAL A 113 -17.07 3.37 8.38
C VAL A 113 -15.91 2.76 9.13
N ASP A 114 -15.47 3.45 10.18
CA ASP A 114 -14.58 2.89 11.20
C ASP A 114 -15.44 2.10 12.20
N LEU A 115 -15.34 0.77 12.15
CA LEU A 115 -16.12 -0.15 12.98
C LEU A 115 -15.72 -0.09 14.46
N ARG A 116 -14.54 0.46 14.81
CA ARG A 116 -14.10 0.59 16.20
C ARG A 116 -14.59 1.87 16.85
N THR A 117 -14.65 2.98 16.09
CA THR A 117 -15.00 4.30 16.63
C THR A 117 -16.43 4.75 16.30
N GLY A 118 -16.99 4.20 15.22
CA GLY A 118 -18.26 4.63 14.63
C GLY A 118 -18.14 5.88 13.77
N MET A 119 -16.94 6.39 13.51
CA MET A 119 -16.73 7.52 12.62
C MET A 119 -16.98 7.12 11.17
N MET A 120 -17.58 8.02 10.40
CA MET A 120 -17.94 7.77 9.01
C MET A 120 -17.62 8.96 8.11
N SER A 121 -17.30 8.65 6.86
CA SER A 121 -17.17 9.61 5.76
C SER A 121 -17.83 9.04 4.52
N ILE A 122 -18.64 9.83 3.83
CA ILE A 122 -19.04 9.48 2.46
C ILE A 122 -17.87 9.72 1.51
N CYS A 123 -17.59 8.73 0.66
CA CYS A 123 -16.57 8.71 -0.37
C CYS A 123 -17.20 8.60 -1.77
N TYR A 124 -16.75 9.41 -2.73
CA TYR A 124 -17.27 9.44 -4.09
C TYR A 124 -16.21 9.87 -5.10
N VAL A 125 -16.41 9.58 -6.38
CA VAL A 125 -15.51 10.06 -7.44
C VAL A 125 -15.85 11.52 -7.77
N LEU A 126 -14.83 12.38 -7.72
CA LEU A 126 -14.87 13.78 -8.13
C LEU A 126 -13.63 14.06 -8.98
N ASN A 127 -13.82 14.54 -10.22
CA ASN A 127 -12.72 14.87 -11.14
C ASN A 127 -11.66 13.76 -11.24
N GLU A 128 -12.10 12.54 -11.53
CA GLU A 128 -11.24 11.36 -11.75
C GLU A 128 -10.45 10.88 -10.52
N VAL A 129 -10.74 11.36 -9.32
CA VAL A 129 -10.18 10.84 -8.06
C VAL A 129 -11.30 10.50 -7.08
N VAL A 130 -11.05 9.58 -6.15
CA VAL A 130 -11.98 9.35 -5.04
C VAL A 130 -11.71 10.35 -3.93
N VAL A 131 -12.73 11.11 -3.53
CA VAL A 131 -12.67 12.01 -2.37
C VAL A 131 -13.57 11.49 -1.27
N CYS A 132 -13.19 11.74 -0.01
CA CYS A 132 -14.04 11.49 1.14
C CYS A 132 -14.24 12.79 1.93
N THR A 133 -15.45 12.96 2.47
CA THR A 133 -15.79 14.06 3.38
C THR A 133 -15.00 13.98 4.69
N ALA A 134 -15.02 15.06 5.48
CA ALA A 134 -14.53 15.02 6.86
C ALA A 134 -15.28 13.94 7.66
N GLN A 135 -14.60 13.30 8.60
CA GLN A 135 -15.23 12.26 9.42
C GLN A 135 -16.24 12.86 10.41
N ALA A 136 -17.39 12.22 10.56
CA ALA A 136 -18.46 12.59 11.50
C ALA A 136 -19.04 11.33 12.18
N LYS A 137 -19.85 11.50 13.23
CA LYS A 137 -20.53 10.42 13.96
C LYS A 137 -21.98 10.81 14.26
#